data_AF-A0A438G9N4-F1
#
_entry.id   AF-A0A438G9N4-F1
#
_cell.length_a   1.000
_cell.length_b   1.000
_cell.length_c   1.000
_cell.angle_alpha   90.00
_cell.angle_beta   90.00
_cell.angle_gamma   90.00
#
_symmetry.space_group_name_H-M   'P 1'
#
loop_
_entity.id
_entity.type
_entity.pdbx_description
1 polymer ?
#
loop_
_entity_poly.entity_id
_entity_poly.type
_entity_poly.pdbx_seq_one_letter_code
_entity_poly.pdbx_strand_id
1 'polypeptide(L)'
;MLLENTPWYAHIANYLVTGEVPSEWKAQDRKHFFAKIHAYHWEEPFLFKYCADQIIRKCVPEEEQQGILSIAMRVHVEATLPLIKQP
;
A
#
# COMPACT_ATOMS: atom_id res chain seq x y z
N MET A 1 -22.76 0.99 11.10
CA MET A 1 -21.59 1.87 11.24
C MET A 1 -20.34 1.00 11.03
N LEU A 2 -19.84 0.92 9.80
CA LEU A 2 -18.72 0.04 9.39
C LEU A 2 -17.43 0.87 9.15
N LEU A 3 -17.20 1.93 9.94
CA LEU A 3 -16.10 2.86 9.66
C LEU A 3 -14.82 2.60 10.47
N GLU A 4 -14.81 1.64 11.41
CA GLU A 4 -13.66 1.50 12.32
C GLU A 4 -12.53 0.59 11.80
N ASN A 5 -12.72 -0.18 10.74
CA ASN A 5 -11.70 -1.16 10.30
C ASN A 5 -11.50 -1.25 8.78
N THR A 6 -11.97 -0.28 7.99
CA THR A 6 -11.68 -0.30 6.56
C THR A 6 -10.24 0.19 6.35
N PRO A 7 -9.33 -0.61 5.73
CA PRO A 7 -7.98 -0.17 5.48
C PRO A 7 -7.98 1.17 4.72
N TRP A 8 -7.02 2.05 5.03
CA TRP A 8 -6.95 3.41 4.46
C TRP A 8 -6.96 3.42 2.92
N TYR A 9 -6.53 2.33 2.29
CA TYR A 9 -6.46 2.15 0.85
C TYR A 9 -7.72 1.56 0.21
N ALA A 10 -8.68 1.06 0.98
CA ALA A 10 -9.84 0.34 0.44
C ALA A 10 -10.68 1.22 -0.50
N HIS A 11 -10.91 2.49 -0.13
CA HIS A 11 -11.63 3.42 -1.00
C HIS A 11 -10.88 3.72 -2.30
N ILE A 12 -9.53 3.71 -2.26
CA ILE A 12 -8.68 3.89 -3.45
C ILE A 12 -8.82 2.65 -4.35
N ALA A 13 -8.60 1.46 -3.80
CA ALA A 13 -8.69 0.20 -4.54
C ALA A 13 -10.08 -0.01 -5.14
N ASN A 14 -11.14 0.19 -4.34
CA ASN A 14 -12.52 0.06 -4.80
C ASN A 14 -12.81 1.01 -5.96
N TYR A 15 -12.45 2.29 -5.84
CA TYR A 15 -12.65 3.24 -6.93
C TYR A 15 -11.86 2.88 -8.20
N LEU A 16 -10.62 2.40 -8.07
CA LEU A 16 -9.80 2.00 -9.22
C LEU A 16 -10.37 0.76 -9.94
N VAL A 17 -11.06 -0.13 -9.21
CA VAL A 17 -11.67 -1.34 -9.77
C VAL A 17 -13.08 -1.09 -10.31
N THR A 18 -13.92 -0.38 -9.56
CA THR A 18 -15.37 -0.23 -9.86
C THR A 18 -15.73 1.13 -10.46
N GLY A 19 -14.88 2.14 -10.29
CA GLY A 19 -15.19 3.54 -10.63
C GLY A 19 -16.15 4.22 -9.66
N GLU A 20 -16.56 3.56 -8.57
CA GLU A 20 -17.57 4.07 -7.66
C GLU A 20 -16.96 4.90 -6.52
N VAL A 21 -17.63 6.01 -6.20
CA VAL A 21 -17.29 6.88 -5.06
C VAL A 21 -18.42 6.81 -4.04
N PRO A 22 -18.10 6.69 -2.73
CA PRO A 22 -19.13 6.67 -1.70
C PRO A 22 -20.04 7.91 -1.75
N SER A 23 -21.34 7.67 -1.76
CA SER A 23 -22.38 8.72 -1.87
C SER A 23 -22.40 9.66 -0.65
N GLU A 24 -22.00 9.13 0.51
CA GLU A 24 -21.95 9.77 1.81
C GLU A 24 -20.82 10.79 1.95
N TRP A 25 -19.85 10.81 1.03
CA TRP A 25 -18.75 11.75 1.08
C TRP A 25 -19.21 13.19 0.84
N LYS A 26 -18.62 14.15 1.55
CA LYS A 26 -18.87 15.56 1.26
C LYS A 26 -18.11 15.97 0.00
N ALA A 27 -18.52 17.09 -0.61
CA ALA A 27 -17.83 17.62 -1.80
C ALA A 27 -16.34 17.87 -1.55
N GLN A 28 -15.98 18.29 -0.33
CA GLN A 28 -14.59 18.50 0.08
C GLN A 28 -13.79 17.19 0.10
N ASP A 29 -14.36 16.11 0.66
CA ASP A 29 -13.72 14.79 0.74
C ASP A 29 -13.49 14.23 -0.66
N ARG A 30 -14.49 14.33 -1.54
CA ARG A 30 -14.37 13.95 -2.96
C ARG A 30 -13.25 14.73 -3.65
N LYS A 31 -13.21 16.05 -3.48
CA LYS A 31 -12.17 16.89 -4.07
C LYS A 31 -10.78 16.48 -3.60
N HIS A 32 -10.63 16.21 -2.31
CA HIS A 32 -9.36 15.76 -1.73
C HIS A 32 -8.94 14.39 -2.26
N PHE A 33 -9.89 13.48 -2.41
CA PHE A 33 -9.67 12.16 -2.98
C PHE A 33 -9.21 12.22 -4.44
N PHE A 34 -9.95 12.95 -5.29
CA PHE A 34 -9.61 13.10 -6.71
C PHE A 34 -8.27 13.82 -6.93
N ALA A 35 -7.88 14.73 -6.03
CA ALA A 35 -6.55 15.34 -6.09
C ALA A 35 -5.40 14.33 -5.91
N LYS A 36 -5.65 13.20 -5.25
CA LYS A 36 -4.64 12.19 -4.93
C LYS A 36 -4.74 10.92 -5.79
N ILE A 37 -5.93 10.59 -6.31
CA ILE A 37 -6.20 9.30 -6.94
C ILE A 37 -5.30 9.01 -8.15
N HIS A 38 -4.93 10.05 -8.90
CA HIS A 38 -4.05 9.94 -10.08
C HIS A 38 -2.64 9.44 -9.75
N ALA A 39 -2.20 9.52 -8.49
CA ALA A 39 -0.92 8.99 -8.06
C ALA A 39 -0.96 7.49 -7.77
N TYR A 40 -2.14 6.85 -7.82
CA TYR A 40 -2.32 5.45 -7.46
C TYR A 40 -2.68 4.60 -8.67
N HIS A 41 -2.21 3.36 -8.64
CA HIS A 41 -2.48 2.34 -9.66
C HIS A 41 -2.78 1.00 -9.00
N TRP A 42 -3.81 0.32 -9.47
CA TRP A 42 -4.22 -0.98 -8.92
C TRP A 42 -3.86 -2.09 -9.91
N GLU A 43 -3.01 -3.01 -9.46
CA GLU A 43 -2.67 -4.26 -10.15
C GLU A 43 -2.98 -5.38 -9.18
N GLU A 44 -4.16 -5.98 -9.29
CA GLU A 44 -4.63 -6.96 -8.32
C GLU A 44 -3.55 -8.03 -8.02
N PRO A 45 -3.19 -8.27 -6.74
CA PRO A 45 -3.79 -7.80 -5.47
C PRO A 45 -3.06 -6.59 -4.82
N PHE A 46 -2.31 -5.81 -5.59
CA PHE A 46 -1.39 -4.80 -5.12
C PHE A 46 -1.80 -3.38 -5.53
N LEU A 47 -1.70 -2.47 -4.56
CA LEU A 47 -1.78 -1.03 -4.80
C LEU A 47 -0.38 -0.46 -4.96
N PHE A 48 -0.16 0.31 -6.02
CA PHE A 48 1.07 1.04 -6.27
C PHE A 48 0.82 2.55 -6.19
N LYS A 49 1.85 3.29 -5.78
CA LYS A 49 1.87 4.74 -5.77
C LYS A 49 3.04 5.27 -6.58
N TYR A 50 2.75 6.16 -7.51
CA TYR A 50 3.73 7.01 -8.19
C TYR A 50 4.14 8.14 -7.25
N CYS A 51 5.39 8.12 -6.80
CA CYS A 51 5.94 9.15 -5.94
C CYS A 51 6.61 10.27 -6.75
N ALA A 52 6.78 11.44 -6.13
CA ALA A 52 7.38 12.61 -6.77
C ALA A 52 8.85 12.42 -7.16
N ASP A 53 9.52 11.44 -6.55
CA ASP A 53 10.88 10.97 -6.89
C ASP A 53 10.91 10.10 -8.15
N GLN A 54 9.80 9.95 -8.87
CA GLN A 54 9.63 9.07 -10.04
C GLN A 54 9.77 7.58 -9.70
N ILE A 55 9.72 7.21 -8.41
CA ILE A 55 9.76 5.82 -7.97
C ILE A 55 8.34 5.31 -7.75
N ILE A 56 8.04 4.15 -8.32
CA ILE A 56 6.81 3.42 -8.06
C ILE A 56 7.01 2.59 -6.79
N ARG A 57 6.17 2.81 -5.78
CA ARG A 57 6.23 2.08 -4.50
C ARG A 57 4.97 1.26 -4.30
N LYS A 58 5.13 0.00 -3.91
CA LYS A 58 4.03 -0.84 -3.46
C LYS A 58 3.51 -0.31 -2.11
N CYS A 59 2.21 -0.06 -2.01
CA CYS A 59 1.54 0.24 -0.75
C CYS A 59 1.36 -1.05 0.04
N VAL A 60 1.74 -1.02 1.31
CA VAL A 60 1.70 -2.18 2.20
C VAL A 60 0.82 -1.83 3.41
N PRO A 61 -0.22 -2.64 3.71
CA PRO A 61 -1.04 -2.49 4.91
C PRO A 61 -0.19 -2.55 6.18
N GLU A 62 -0.58 -1.84 7.23
CA GLU A 62 0.21 -1.79 8.48
C GLU A 62 0.39 -3.18 9.11
N GLU A 63 -0.64 -4.03 9.00
CA GLU A 63 -0.62 -5.42 9.45
C GLU A 63 0.46 -6.27 8.75
N GLU A 64 0.77 -5.99 7.47
CA GLU A 64 1.80 -6.70 6.72
C GLU A 64 3.21 -6.11 6.95
N GLN A 65 3.30 -4.84 7.39
CA GLN A 65 4.58 -4.15 7.58
C GLN A 65 5.45 -4.85 8.60
N GLN A 66 4.89 -5.30 9.73
CA GLN A 66 5.67 -6.01 10.76
C GLN A 66 6.23 -7.34 10.22
N GLY A 67 5.44 -8.07 9.44
CA GLY A 67 5.89 -9.30 8.79
C GLY A 67 7.03 -9.04 7.81
N ILE A 68 6.89 -8.04 6.94
CA ILE A 68 7.92 -7.64 5.97
C ILE A 68 9.18 -7.15 6.66
N LEU A 69 9.08 -6.34 7.71
CA LEU A 69 10.22 -5.89 8.49
C LEU A 69 10.93 -7.06 9.15
N SER A 70 10.18 -8.02 9.70
CA SER A 70 10.77 -9.22 10.33
C SER A 70 11.53 -10.08 9.31
N ILE A 71 11.00 -10.23 8.09
CA ILE A 71 11.65 -10.97 7.00
C ILE A 71 12.88 -10.20 6.52
N ALA A 72 12.77 -8.91 6.24
CA ALA A 72 13.89 -8.09 5.78
C ALA A 72 15.04 -8.06 6.79
N MET A 73 14.72 -7.97 8.09
CA MET A 73 15.71 -8.05 9.17
C MET A 73 16.34 -9.45 9.24
N ARG A 74 15.57 -10.53 9.08
CA ARG A 74 16.10 -11.90 9.04
C ARG A 74 17.02 -12.13 7.85
N VAL A 75 16.66 -11.65 6.65
CA VAL A 75 17.51 -11.75 5.45
C VAL A 75 18.78 -10.92 5.60
N HIS A 76 18.72 -9.74 6.23
CA HIS A 76 19.93 -8.97 6.56
C HIS A 76 20.84 -9.73 7.53
N VAL A 77 20.27 -10.38 8.55
CA VAL A 77 21.02 -11.21 9.50
C VAL A 77 21.62 -12.45 8.81
N GLU A 78 20.87 -13.15 7.96
CA GLU A 78 21.35 -14.32 7.22
C GLU A 78 22.40 -13.98 6.15
N ALA A 79 22.30 -12.82 5.49
CA ALA A 79 23.35 -12.33 4.60
C ALA A 79 24.64 -11.93 5.35
N THR A 80 24.54 -11.62 6.65
CA THR A 80 25.68 -11.25 7.51
C THR A 80 26.27 -12.46 8.26
N LEU A 81 25.49 -13.54 8.46
CA LEU A 81 25.98 -14.82 8.93
C LEU A 81 26.66 -15.55 7.77
N PRO A 82 27.97 -15.87 7.85
CA PRO A 82 28.82 -15.87 6.67
C PRO A 82 28.55 -17.05 5.75
N LEU A 83 28.80 -16.83 4.44
CA LEU A 83 29.18 -17.84 3.45
C LEU A 83 30.50 -18.58 3.81
N ILE A 84 30.78 -18.79 5.10
CA ILE A 84 31.94 -19.53 5.58
C ILE A 84 31.40 -20.78 6.27
N LYS A 85 31.19 -21.79 5.44
CA LYS A 85 31.62 -23.19 5.60
C LYS A 85 30.82 -24.03 4.61
N GLN A 86 31.27 -24.01 3.36
CA GLN A 86 31.11 -25.19 2.54
C GLN A 86 32.27 -26.14 2.87
N PRO A 87 32.02 -27.46 2.94
CA PRO A 87 32.98 -28.46 3.38
C PRO A 87 34.20 -28.58 2.48
#